data_AF-A0A7X6CQN0-F1
#
_entry.id   AF-A0A7X6CQN0-F1
#
_cell.length_a   1.000
_cell.length_b   1.000
_cell.length_c   1.000
_cell.angle_alpha   90.00
_cell.angle_beta   90.00
_cell.angle_gamma   90.00
#
_symmetry.space_group_name_H-M   'P 1'
#
loop_
_entity.id
_entity.type
_entity.pdbx_description
1 polymer ?
#
loop_
_entity_poly.entity_id
_entity_poly.type
_entity_poly.pdbx_seq_one_letter_code
_entity_poly.pdbx_strand_id
1 'polypeptide(L)'
;MGLSDILLSEKNIDSVVGDCVGLIDKQVAAAPGLGGLALKAAYSTVKGIRADYCAQVLYQLLPEVSIALDPMWSQAVNNGSPVEYLTERKSQVADELLQISDKKAEKSTRAIVKGAYAKLRPSAKNYVENGIPDLVTIIQKYSAIGA
;
A
#
# COMPACT_ATOMS: atom_id res chain seq x y z
N MET A 1 7.61 4.84 19.92
CA MET A 1 8.16 4.16 18.74
C MET A 1 7.37 4.65 17.54
N GLY A 2 8.04 4.98 16.45
CA GLY A 2 7.37 5.34 15.20
C GLY A 2 6.91 4.10 14.45
N LEU A 3 6.03 4.29 13.47
CA LEU A 3 5.53 3.26 12.58
C LEU A 3 6.68 2.53 11.87
N SER A 4 7.73 3.26 11.49
CA SER A 4 8.94 2.72 10.87
C SER A 4 9.66 1.72 11.76
N ASP A 5 9.76 1.97 13.08
CA ASP A 5 10.44 1.06 14.01
C ASP A 5 9.71 -0.29 14.10
N ILE A 6 8.38 -0.26 13.98
CA ILE A 6 7.53 -1.44 14.09
C ILE A 6 7.52 -2.20 12.76
N LEU A 7 7.12 -1.53 11.68
CA LEU A 7 6.88 -2.15 10.37
C LEU A 7 8.16 -2.61 9.69
N LEU A 8 9.29 -1.90 9.91
CA LEU A 8 10.56 -2.19 9.26
C LEU A 8 11.52 -3.01 10.13
N SER A 9 11.11 -3.41 11.34
CA SER A 9 11.93 -4.30 12.16
C SER A 9 12.19 -5.63 11.46
N GLU A 10 13.36 -6.22 11.70
CA GLU A 10 13.76 -7.53 11.13
C GLU A 10 12.72 -8.63 11.42
N LYS A 11 12.01 -8.53 12.54
CA LYS A 11 10.95 -9.46 12.94
C LYS A 11 9.67 -9.32 12.10
N ASN A 12 9.35 -8.11 11.63
CA ASN A 12 8.03 -7.81 11.06
C ASN A 12 8.06 -7.62 9.54
N ILE A 13 9.14 -7.09 8.97
CA ILE A 13 9.15 -6.56 7.60
C ILE A 13 8.68 -7.57 6.54
N ASP A 14 9.12 -8.82 6.62
CA ASP A 14 8.73 -9.87 5.66
C ASP A 14 7.24 -10.21 5.76
N SER A 15 6.71 -10.26 6.99
CA SER A 15 5.31 -10.56 7.22
C SER A 15 4.41 -9.38 6.83
N VAL A 16 4.85 -8.14 7.12
CA VAL A 16 4.16 -6.90 6.69
C VAL A 16 4.08 -6.84 5.17
N VAL A 17 5.20 -7.12 4.47
CA VAL A 17 5.22 -7.15 3.01
C VAL A 17 4.30 -8.25 2.48
N GLY A 18 4.34 -9.46 3.04
CA GLY A 18 3.46 -10.56 2.66
C GLY A 18 1.98 -10.24 2.80
N ASP A 19 1.57 -9.69 3.95
CA ASP A 19 0.18 -9.26 4.20
C ASP A 19 -0.25 -8.16 3.22
N CYS A 20 0.63 -7.18 2.94
CA CYS A 20 0.37 -6.13 1.96
C CYS A 20 0.25 -6.66 0.52
N VAL A 21 1.07 -7.65 0.11
CA VAL A 21 0.90 -8.33 -1.19
C VAL A 21 -0.47 -9.01 -1.24
N GLY A 22 -0.83 -9.76 -0.19
CA GLY A 22 -2.12 -10.44 -0.10
C GLY A 22 -3.30 -9.48 -0.15
N LEU A 23 -3.19 -8.31 0.48
CA LEU A 23 -4.18 -7.24 0.38
C LEU A 23 -4.32 -6.73 -1.05
N ILE A 24 -3.21 -6.41 -1.73
CA ILE A 24 -3.25 -5.95 -3.13
C ILE A 24 -3.91 -7.01 -4.02
N ASP A 25 -3.56 -8.28 -3.82
CA ASP A 25 -4.16 -9.41 -4.54
C ASP A 25 -5.68 -9.48 -4.35
N LYS A 26 -6.15 -9.38 -3.10
CA LYS A 26 -7.57 -9.35 -2.75
C LYS A 26 -8.30 -8.19 -3.44
N GLN A 27 -7.74 -6.98 -3.36
CA GLN A 27 -8.36 -5.77 -3.92
C GLN A 27 -8.41 -5.82 -5.46
N VAL A 28 -7.33 -6.28 -6.10
CA VAL A 28 -7.29 -6.46 -7.55
C VAL A 28 -8.30 -7.52 -8.01
N ALA A 29 -8.39 -8.65 -7.31
CA ALA A 29 -9.35 -9.72 -7.64
C ALA A 29 -10.81 -9.23 -7.50
N ALA A 30 -11.10 -8.47 -6.45
CA ALA A 30 -12.43 -7.93 -6.16
C ALA A 30 -12.83 -6.73 -7.04
N ALA A 31 -11.89 -6.14 -7.80
CA ALA A 31 -12.15 -4.95 -8.59
C ALA A 31 -13.26 -5.18 -9.65
N PRO A 32 -14.37 -4.42 -9.62
CA PRO A 32 -15.52 -4.64 -10.50
C PRO A 32 -15.40 -3.90 -11.84
N GLY A 33 -16.23 -4.32 -12.80
CA GLY A 33 -16.45 -3.61 -14.07
C GLY A 33 -15.24 -3.56 -15.01
N LEU A 34 -15.37 -2.76 -16.07
CA LEU A 34 -14.33 -2.61 -17.11
C LEU A 34 -13.03 -2.01 -16.56
N GLY A 35 -13.12 -1.07 -15.61
CA GLY A 35 -11.95 -0.52 -14.91
C GLY A 35 -11.22 -1.59 -14.09
N GLY A 36 -11.96 -2.48 -13.43
CA GLY A 36 -11.39 -3.61 -12.69
C GLY A 36 -10.69 -4.61 -13.62
N LEU A 37 -11.21 -4.85 -14.82
CA LEU A 37 -10.51 -5.67 -15.83
C LEU A 37 -9.17 -5.06 -16.24
N ALA A 38 -9.12 -3.75 -16.46
CA ALA A 38 -7.87 -3.06 -16.76
C ALA A 38 -6.86 -3.15 -15.61
N LEU A 39 -7.32 -2.97 -14.35
CA LEU A 39 -6.49 -3.15 -13.15
C LEU A 39 -5.92 -4.57 -13.07
N LYS A 40 -6.75 -5.60 -13.24
CA LYS A 40 -6.36 -7.02 -13.24
C LYS A 40 -5.31 -7.31 -14.31
N ALA A 41 -5.52 -6.81 -15.53
CA ALA A 41 -4.59 -7.03 -16.64
C ALA A 41 -3.23 -6.36 -16.38
N ALA A 42 -3.23 -5.11 -15.94
CA ALA A 42 -2.01 -4.37 -15.62
C ALA A 42 -1.25 -4.99 -14.43
N TYR A 43 -1.96 -5.39 -13.38
CA TYR A 43 -1.37 -6.09 -12.25
C TYR A 43 -0.76 -7.44 -12.65
N SER A 44 -1.46 -8.22 -13.47
CA SER A 44 -0.95 -9.49 -14.02
C SER A 44 0.30 -9.28 -14.87
N THR A 45 0.33 -8.22 -15.67
CA THR A 45 1.51 -7.83 -16.46
C THR A 45 2.72 -7.55 -15.55
N VAL A 46 2.50 -6.84 -14.44
CA VAL A 46 3.55 -6.53 -13.46
C VAL A 46 4.03 -7.79 -12.74
N LYS A 47 3.12 -8.67 -12.31
CA LYS A 47 3.46 -9.98 -11.72
C LYS A 47 4.21 -10.90 -12.69
N GLY A 48 3.96 -10.78 -13.99
CA GLY A 48 4.67 -11.53 -15.03
C GLY A 48 6.15 -11.18 -15.18
N ILE A 49 6.63 -10.08 -14.59
CA ILE A 49 8.06 -9.70 -14.63
C ILE A 49 8.91 -10.68 -13.80
N ARG A 50 8.44 -11.03 -12.60
CA ARG A 50 8.99 -12.03 -11.68
C ARG A 50 7.99 -12.29 -10.54
N ALA A 51 8.03 -13.48 -9.96
CA ALA A 51 7.08 -13.92 -8.93
C ALA A 51 7.05 -13.00 -7.69
N ASP A 52 8.20 -12.44 -7.29
CA ASP A 52 8.36 -11.60 -6.11
C ASP A 52 8.37 -10.09 -6.44
N TYR A 53 7.99 -9.68 -7.65
CA TYR A 53 8.12 -8.28 -8.09
C TYR A 53 7.37 -7.31 -7.17
N CYS A 54 6.12 -7.66 -6.82
CA CYS A 54 5.30 -6.84 -5.95
C CYS A 54 5.90 -6.73 -4.53
N ALA A 55 6.42 -7.83 -3.99
CA ALA A 55 7.10 -7.82 -2.70
C ALA A 55 8.34 -6.92 -2.73
N GLN A 56 9.20 -7.04 -3.76
CA GLN A 56 10.37 -6.17 -3.93
C GLN A 56 10.00 -4.68 -3.99
N VAL A 57 8.92 -4.34 -4.70
CA VAL A 57 8.43 -2.95 -4.74
C VAL A 57 7.95 -2.52 -3.36
N LEU A 58 7.19 -3.35 -2.64
CA LEU A 58 6.73 -3.03 -1.30
C LEU A 58 7.88 -2.81 -0.32
N TYR A 59 8.93 -3.64 -0.31
CA TYR A 59 10.14 -3.38 0.49
C TYR A 59 10.73 -1.99 0.23
N GLN A 60 10.65 -1.51 -1.01
CA GLN A 60 11.19 -0.21 -1.39
C GLN A 60 10.26 0.96 -1.03
N LEU A 61 8.94 0.74 -1.00
CA LEU A 61 7.97 1.79 -0.67
C LEU A 61 7.73 1.89 0.84
N LEU A 62 7.79 0.76 1.56
CA LEU A 62 7.39 0.67 2.96
C LEU A 62 8.12 1.67 3.88
N PRO A 63 9.42 1.99 3.70
CA PRO A 63 10.06 3.03 4.51
C PRO A 63 9.45 4.42 4.33
N GLU A 64 9.23 4.84 3.09
CA GLU A 64 8.60 6.14 2.78
C GLU A 64 7.13 6.16 3.23
N VAL A 65 6.41 5.04 3.06
CA VAL A 65 5.03 4.89 3.55
C VAL A 65 4.97 4.99 5.07
N SER A 66 5.90 4.34 5.77
CA SER A 66 5.93 4.36 7.23
C SER A 66 6.14 5.78 7.76
N ILE A 67 7.05 6.54 7.15
CA ILE A 67 7.31 7.94 7.49
C ILE A 67 6.09 8.83 7.19
N ALA A 68 5.46 8.67 6.02
CA ALA A 68 4.33 9.51 5.62
C ALA A 68 3.09 9.27 6.50
N LEU A 69 2.86 8.03 6.93
CA LEU A 69 1.69 7.68 7.73
C LEU A 69 1.91 7.86 9.24
N ASP A 70 3.16 7.94 9.72
CA ASP A 70 3.48 8.05 11.15
C ASP A 70 2.72 9.17 11.90
N PRO A 71 2.58 10.40 11.35
CA PRO A 71 1.85 11.47 12.03
C PRO A 71 0.35 11.19 12.17
N MET A 72 -0.25 10.56 11.15
CA MET A 72 -1.67 10.19 11.18
C MET A 72 -1.88 9.00 12.12
N TRP A 73 -0.97 8.02 12.10
CA TRP A 73 -0.99 6.85 12.98
C TRP A 73 -0.91 7.25 14.45
N SER A 74 0.04 8.12 14.81
CA SER A 74 0.20 8.62 16.18
C SER A 74 -1.06 9.31 16.70
N GLN A 75 -1.69 10.16 15.88
CA GLN A 75 -2.99 10.76 16.22
C GLN A 75 -4.09 9.72 16.37
N ALA A 76 -4.12 8.71 15.50
CA ALA A 76 -5.12 7.65 15.52
C ALA A 76 -5.04 6.80 16.80
N VAL A 77 -3.82 6.47 17.24
CA VAL A 77 -3.56 5.76 18.50
C VAL A 77 -3.99 6.58 19.70
N ASN A 78 -3.70 7.89 19.73
CA ASN A 78 -4.12 8.78 20.83
C ASN A 78 -5.65 8.92 20.94
N ASN A 79 -6.38 8.75 19.83
CA ASN A 79 -7.84 8.78 19.81
C ASN A 79 -8.49 7.40 20.09
N GLY A 80 -7.71 6.34 20.28
CA GLY A 80 -8.18 5.02 20.70
C GLY A 80 -8.77 4.12 19.60
N SER A 81 -8.93 4.60 18.36
CA SER A 81 -9.49 3.82 17.25
C SER A 81 -8.72 4.05 15.93
N PRO A 82 -7.53 3.43 15.74
CA PRO A 82 -6.72 3.68 14.56
C PRO A 82 -7.38 3.35 13.23
N VAL A 83 -8.10 2.22 13.18
CA VAL A 83 -8.81 1.75 11.98
C VAL A 83 -9.89 2.73 11.57
N GLU A 84 -10.74 3.16 12.51
CA GLU A 84 -11.81 4.12 12.25
C GLU A 84 -11.24 5.48 11.82
N TYR A 85 -10.30 6.02 12.60
CA TYR A 85 -9.71 7.33 12.36
C TYR A 85 -9.05 7.46 10.98
N LEU A 86 -8.30 6.44 10.55
CA LEU A 86 -7.66 6.44 9.23
C LEU A 86 -8.61 6.06 8.10
N THR A 87 -9.64 5.26 8.38
CA THR A 87 -10.70 4.96 7.39
C THR A 87 -11.52 6.20 7.05
N GLU A 88 -11.86 7.03 8.04
CA GLU A 88 -12.50 8.33 7.82
C GLU A 88 -11.63 9.28 6.97
N ARG A 89 -10.30 9.12 7.05
CA ARG A 89 -9.30 9.91 6.32
C ARG A 89 -8.72 9.18 5.12
N LYS A 90 -9.41 8.16 4.61
CA LYS A 90 -8.90 7.31 3.53
C LYS A 90 -8.44 8.09 2.30
N SER A 91 -9.11 9.17 1.93
CA SER A 91 -8.70 10.00 0.78
C SER A 91 -7.31 10.62 0.99
N GLN A 92 -7.03 11.14 2.19
CA GLN A 92 -5.73 11.71 2.54
C GLN A 92 -4.65 10.62 2.60
N VAL A 93 -4.94 9.49 3.26
CA VAL A 93 -4.01 8.35 3.31
C VAL A 93 -3.70 7.84 1.89
N ALA A 94 -4.71 7.76 1.02
CA ALA A 94 -4.51 7.34 -0.37
C ALA A 94 -3.62 8.32 -1.15
N ASP A 95 -3.78 9.62 -0.94
CA ASP A 95 -2.93 10.64 -1.56
C ASP A 95 -1.46 10.50 -1.13
N GLU A 96 -1.19 10.29 0.16
CA GLU A 96 0.16 10.05 0.68
C GLU A 96 0.80 8.80 0.02
N LEU A 97 0.06 7.68 0.00
CA LEU A 97 0.53 6.44 -0.62
C LEU A 97 0.81 6.60 -2.12
N LEU A 98 -0.10 7.28 -2.82
CA LEU A 98 0.03 7.46 -4.27
C LEU A 98 1.17 8.40 -4.63
N GLN A 99 1.43 9.45 -3.84
CA GLN A 99 2.59 10.32 -4.07
C GLN A 99 3.92 9.56 -3.98
N ILE A 100 4.02 8.59 -3.08
CA ILE A 100 5.22 7.75 -2.95
C ILE A 100 5.36 6.82 -4.16
N SER A 101 4.27 6.17 -4.59
CA SER A 101 4.31 5.32 -5.78
C SER A 101 4.50 6.12 -7.08
N ASP A 102 4.01 7.37 -7.14
CA ASP A 102 4.23 8.30 -8.26
C ASP A 102 5.73 8.56 -8.43
N LYS A 103 6.41 9.00 -7.35
CA LYS A 103 7.86 9.21 -7.32
C LYS A 103 8.63 7.96 -7.71
N LYS A 104 8.18 6.78 -7.28
CA LYS A 104 8.81 5.50 -7.64
C LYS A 104 8.67 5.19 -9.12
N ALA A 105 7.48 5.37 -9.69
CA ALA A 105 7.19 5.12 -11.09
C ALA A 105 7.99 6.06 -12.00
N GLU A 106 8.09 7.34 -11.65
CA GLU A 106 8.89 8.35 -12.36
C GLU A 106 10.37 7.93 -12.46
N LYS A 107 10.93 7.44 -11.34
CA LYS A 107 12.32 6.96 -11.25
C LYS A 107 12.56 5.59 -11.88
N SER A 108 11.51 4.86 -12.28
CA SER A 108 11.65 3.51 -12.83
C SER A 108 12.36 3.54 -14.20
N THR A 109 13.33 2.65 -14.41
CA THR A 109 13.97 2.48 -15.73
C THR A 109 13.21 1.50 -16.63
N ARG A 110 12.18 0.83 -16.11
CA ARG A 110 11.40 -0.19 -16.83
C ARG A 110 10.21 0.44 -17.53
N ALA A 111 10.27 0.53 -18.87
CA ALA A 111 9.20 1.09 -19.69
C ALA A 111 7.83 0.42 -19.44
N ILE A 112 7.81 -0.91 -19.25
CA ILE A 112 6.59 -1.66 -18.95
C ILE A 112 5.93 -1.22 -17.64
N VAL A 113 6.73 -0.95 -16.61
CA VAL A 113 6.25 -0.51 -15.29
C VAL A 113 5.71 0.92 -15.38
N LYS A 114 6.45 1.81 -16.04
CA LYS A 114 6.01 3.19 -16.31
C LYS A 114 4.69 3.23 -17.06
N GLY A 115 4.58 2.45 -18.14
CA GLY A 115 3.38 2.39 -18.97
C GLY A 115 2.17 1.82 -18.24
N ALA A 116 2.36 0.73 -17.49
CA ALA A 116 1.29 0.14 -16.68
C ALA A 116 0.81 1.12 -15.60
N TYR A 117 1.74 1.74 -14.87
CA TYR A 117 1.42 2.71 -13.83
C TYR A 117 0.69 3.94 -14.37
N ALA A 118 1.20 4.56 -15.45
CA ALA A 118 0.61 5.76 -16.04
C ALA A 118 -0.84 5.53 -16.51
N LYS A 119 -1.15 4.33 -17.04
CA LYS A 119 -2.51 3.97 -17.46
C LYS A 119 -3.46 3.78 -16.29
N LEU A 120 -2.99 3.25 -15.16
CA LEU A 120 -3.83 2.98 -13.99
C LEU A 120 -4.03 4.19 -13.09
N ARG A 121 -3.00 5.05 -12.98
CA ARG A 121 -2.93 6.16 -12.02
C ARG A 121 -4.18 7.06 -11.99
N PRO A 122 -4.83 7.41 -13.12
CA PRO A 122 -6.07 8.20 -13.10
C PRO A 122 -7.21 7.57 -12.30
N SER A 123 -7.24 6.23 -12.22
CA SER A 123 -8.26 5.46 -11.49
C SER A 123 -7.77 4.86 -10.17
N ALA A 124 -6.46 4.94 -9.90
CA ALA A 124 -5.82 4.23 -8.80
C ALA A 124 -6.33 4.66 -7.41
N LYS A 125 -6.65 5.95 -7.23
CA LYS A 125 -7.11 6.50 -5.94
C LYS A 125 -8.33 5.77 -5.40
N ASN A 126 -9.33 5.50 -6.24
CA ASN A 126 -10.53 4.77 -5.82
C ASN A 126 -10.19 3.36 -5.29
N TYR A 127 -9.27 2.65 -5.95
CA TYR A 127 -8.84 1.32 -5.50
C TYR A 127 -8.03 1.36 -4.22
N VAL A 128 -7.12 2.34 -4.09
CA VAL A 128 -6.32 2.53 -2.88
C VAL A 128 -7.22 2.88 -1.70
N GLU A 129 -8.18 3.80 -1.88
CA GLU A 129 -9.15 4.18 -0.85
C GLU A 129 -9.94 2.99 -0.31
N ASN A 130 -10.36 2.07 -1.19
CA ASN A 130 -11.08 0.87 -0.80
C ASN A 130 -10.23 -0.12 0.00
N GLY A 131 -8.91 -0.13 -0.22
CA GLY A 131 -7.97 -0.98 0.49
C GLY A 131 -7.53 -0.44 1.85
N ILE A 132 -7.78 0.83 2.15
CA ILE A 132 -7.26 1.47 3.37
C ILE A 132 -7.74 0.81 4.68
N PRO A 133 -9.02 0.46 4.86
CA PRO A 133 -9.46 -0.19 6.10
C PRO A 133 -8.69 -1.48 6.40
N ASP A 134 -8.47 -2.31 5.38
CA ASP A 134 -7.69 -3.54 5.49
C ASP A 134 -6.19 -3.23 5.74
N LEU A 135 -5.62 -2.23 5.06
CA LEU A 135 -4.23 -1.79 5.29
C LEU A 135 -4.01 -1.35 6.73
N VAL A 136 -4.93 -0.56 7.28
CA VAL A 136 -4.82 -0.06 8.66
C VAL A 136 -4.94 -1.21 9.65
N THR A 137 -5.77 -2.21 9.34
CA THR A 137 -5.87 -3.45 10.13
C THR A 137 -4.54 -4.23 10.13
N ILE A 138 -3.85 -4.31 8.98
CA ILE A 138 -2.50 -4.89 8.89
C ILE A 138 -1.53 -4.10 9.76
N ILE A 139 -1.49 -2.77 9.65
CA ILE A 139 -0.60 -1.93 10.46
C ILE A 139 -0.87 -2.12 11.96
N GLN A 140 -2.14 -2.19 12.37
CA GLN A 140 -2.55 -2.43 13.75
C GLN A 140 -2.10 -3.79 14.27
N LYS A 141 -2.22 -4.85 13.46
CA LYS A 141 -1.74 -6.20 13.79
C LYS A 141 -0.26 -6.18 14.21
N TYR A 142 0.60 -5.46 13.48
CA TYR A 142 2.02 -5.40 13.82
C TYR A 142 2.35 -4.41 14.94
N SER A 143 1.56 -3.36 15.08
CA SER A 143 1.74 -2.35 16.14
C SER A 143 1.36 -2.88 17.53
N ALA A 144 0.37 -3.77 17.61
CA ALA A 144 -0.03 -4.42 18.85
C ALA A 144 0.95 -5.53 19.31
N ILE A 145 1.81 -6.03 18.41
CA ILE A 145 2.83 -7.05 18.71
C ILE A 145 4.11 -6.42 19.32
N GLY A 146 4.18 -5.09 19.42
CA GLY A 146 5.29 -4.34 19.99
C GLY A 146 4.97 -3.55 21.27
N ALA A 147 3.85 -3.85 21.94
CA ALA A 147 3.51 -3.32 23.27
C ALA A 147 3.90 -4.32 24.37
#